data_AF-A0A699XL73-F1
#
_entry.id   AF-A0A699XL73-F1
#
_cell.length_a   1.000
_cell.length_b   1.000
_cell.length_c   1.000
_cell.angle_alpha   90.00
_cell.angle_beta   90.00
_cell.angle_gamma   90.00
#
_symmetry.space_group_name_H-M   'P 1'
#
loop_
_entity.id
_entity.type
_entity.pdbx_description
1 polymer ?
#
loop_
_entity_poly.entity_id
_entity_poly.type
_entity_poly.pdbx_seq_one_letter_code
_entity_poly.pdbx_strand_id
1 'polypeptide(L)'
;SSAEKEKEDNAVMRYQALKSKPQTKAQARKNMMIYLRNMAGLKIDYFKGMNYDDIRLIFKKKFNSNVAFLEKIKEQMEEED
;
A
#
# COMPACT_ATOMS: atom_id res chain seq x y z
N SER A 1 -12.15 -35.32 1.51
CA SER A 1 -12.16 -35.64 2.97
C SER A 1 -10.82 -35.46 3.70
N SER A 2 -9.65 -35.90 3.23
CA SER A 2 -8.35 -35.52 3.87
C SER A 2 -7.51 -34.51 3.07
N ALA A 3 -7.46 -34.61 1.74
CA ALA A 3 -6.65 -33.72 0.91
C ALA A 3 -7.16 -32.26 0.83
N GLU A 4 -8.45 -32.02 1.09
CA GLU A 4 -9.01 -30.66 1.15
C GLU A 4 -8.61 -29.95 2.45
N LYS A 5 -8.64 -30.67 3.59
CA LYS A 5 -8.22 -30.14 4.89
C LYS A 5 -6.74 -29.77 4.91
N GLU A 6 -5.86 -30.58 4.31
CA GLU A 6 -4.43 -30.25 4.20
C GLU A 6 -4.15 -29.00 3.34
N LYS A 7 -4.94 -28.77 2.27
CA LYS A 7 -4.81 -27.57 1.44
C LYS A 7 -5.29 -26.33 2.17
N GLU A 8 -6.39 -26.45 2.91
CA GLU A 8 -6.93 -25.36 3.72
C GLU A 8 -5.99 -25.01 4.88
N ASP A 9 -5.44 -25.99 5.58
CA ASP A 9 -4.40 -25.78 6.61
C ASP A 9 -3.13 -25.14 6.02
N ASN A 10 -2.69 -25.54 4.83
CA ASN A 10 -1.56 -24.91 4.16
C ASN A 10 -1.84 -23.45 3.79
N ALA A 11 -3.04 -23.15 3.29
CA ALA A 11 -3.46 -21.79 2.96
C ALA A 11 -3.57 -20.91 4.22
N VAL A 12 -4.14 -21.45 5.30
CA VAL A 12 -4.23 -20.78 6.61
C VAL A 12 -2.84 -20.53 7.19
N MET A 13 -1.92 -21.51 7.13
CA MET A 13 -0.53 -21.37 7.57
C MET A 13 0.23 -20.33 6.75
N ARG A 14 0.04 -20.29 5.43
CA ARG A 14 0.60 -19.25 4.55
C ARG A 14 0.04 -17.88 4.85
N TYR A 15 -1.25 -17.78 5.11
CA TYR A 15 -1.91 -16.53 5.48
C TYR A 15 -1.44 -16.02 6.85
N GLN A 16 -1.31 -16.91 7.85
CA GLN A 16 -0.70 -16.57 9.14
C GLN A 16 0.75 -16.16 9.00
N ALA A 17 1.55 -16.83 8.15
CA ALA A 17 2.94 -16.46 7.88
C ALA A 17 3.07 -15.11 7.14
N LEU A 18 2.10 -14.78 6.27
CA LEU A 18 2.02 -13.47 5.62
C LEU A 18 1.62 -12.37 6.61
N LYS A 19 0.71 -12.66 7.54
CA LYS A 19 0.32 -11.74 8.63
C LYS A 19 1.40 -11.59 9.71
N SER A 20 2.17 -12.65 9.98
CA SER A 20 3.21 -12.66 11.03
C SER A 20 4.55 -12.12 10.56
N LYS A 21 4.80 -12.07 9.24
CA LYS A 21 5.95 -11.36 8.69
C LYS A 21 5.76 -9.86 8.95
N PRO A 22 6.61 -9.23 9.78
CA PRO A 22 6.64 -7.78 9.83
C PRO A 22 6.98 -7.30 8.41
N GLN A 23 6.13 -6.47 7.80
CA GLN A 23 6.55 -5.74 6.60
C GLN A 23 7.78 -4.93 7.01
N THR A 24 8.97 -5.39 6.63
CA THR A 24 10.22 -4.73 7.00
C THR A 24 10.19 -3.29 6.50
N LYS A 25 10.83 -2.36 7.21
CA LYS A 25 10.90 -0.95 6.78
C LYS A 25 11.39 -0.82 5.33
N ALA A 26 12.26 -1.74 4.87
CA ALA A 26 12.72 -1.81 3.49
C ALA A 26 11.60 -2.18 2.50
N GLN A 27 10.72 -3.13 2.83
CA GLN A 27 9.58 -3.48 1.98
C GLN A 27 8.55 -2.36 1.95
N ALA A 28 8.22 -1.78 3.10
CA ALA A 28 7.32 -0.63 3.19
C ALA A 28 7.86 0.55 2.35
N ARG A 29 9.17 0.82 2.45
CA ARG A 29 9.85 1.84 1.61
C ARG A 29 9.69 1.55 0.11
N LYS A 30 9.94 0.31 -0.33
CA LYS A 30 9.77 -0.09 -1.74
C LYS A 30 8.33 0.13 -2.21
N ASN A 31 7.35 -0.30 -1.42
CA ASN A 31 5.94 -0.14 -1.75
C ASN A 31 5.55 1.34 -1.89
N MET A 32 6.01 2.21 -0.98
CA MET A 32 5.76 3.66 -1.06
C MET A 32 6.38 4.28 -2.32
N MET A 33 7.62 3.92 -2.69
CA MET A 33 8.27 4.41 -3.91
C MET A 33 7.52 3.98 -5.18
N ILE A 34 7.05 2.73 -5.23
CA ILE A 34 6.26 2.22 -6.37
C ILE A 34 4.94 2.97 -6.49
N TYR A 35 4.23 3.19 -5.38
CA TYR A 35 3.00 3.97 -5.36
C TYR A 35 3.24 5.39 -5.89
N LEU A 36 4.26 6.07 -5.37
CA LEU A 36 4.60 7.44 -5.79
C LEU A 36 5.02 7.51 -7.26
N ARG A 37 5.70 6.50 -7.79
CA ARG A 37 5.98 6.39 -9.22
C ARG A 37 4.70 6.32 -10.04
N ASN A 38 3.76 5.47 -9.65
CA ASN A 38 2.55 5.24 -10.41
C ASN A 38 1.54 6.40 -10.28
N MET A 39 1.40 6.98 -9.08
CA MET A 39 0.40 8.01 -8.80
C MET A 39 0.88 9.45 -9.02
N ALA A 40 2.18 9.69 -8.92
CA ALA A 40 2.76 11.02 -9.03
C ALA A 40 3.83 11.13 -10.14
N GLY A 41 4.09 10.05 -10.89
CA GLY A 41 5.08 10.05 -11.96
C GLY A 41 6.53 10.18 -11.48
N LEU A 42 6.78 10.02 -10.18
CA LEU A 42 8.12 10.22 -9.61
C LEU A 42 9.06 9.08 -10.00
N LYS A 43 10.22 9.43 -10.57
CA LYS A 43 11.27 8.45 -10.91
C LYS A 43 11.84 7.81 -9.64
N ILE A 44 12.22 6.53 -9.70
CA ILE A 44 12.84 5.84 -8.56
C ILE A 44 14.15 6.52 -8.13
N ASP A 45 14.90 7.09 -9.08
CA ASP A 45 16.16 7.80 -8.81
C ASP A 45 15.99 9.01 -7.89
N TYR A 46 14.80 9.63 -7.86
CA TYR A 46 14.50 10.72 -6.95
C TYR A 46 14.60 10.31 -5.46
N PHE A 47 14.34 9.03 -5.16
CA PHE A 47 14.37 8.50 -3.80
C PHE A 47 15.74 7.89 -3.41
N LYS A 48 16.74 7.96 -4.30
CA LYS A 48 18.11 7.53 -3.98
C LYS A 48 18.66 8.44 -2.88
N GLY A 49 19.24 7.84 -1.84
CA GLY A 49 19.77 8.58 -0.68
C GLY A 49 18.72 9.05 0.33
N MET A 50 17.43 9.08 -0.01
CA MET A 50 16.37 9.42 0.96
C MET A 50 16.21 8.34 2.02
N ASN A 51 15.94 8.74 3.26
CA ASN A 51 15.64 7.80 4.33
C ASN A 51 14.15 7.36 4.29
N TYR A 52 13.78 6.43 5.17
CA TYR A 52 12.40 5.94 5.23
C TYR A 52 11.39 7.03 5.59
N ASP A 53 11.73 7.90 6.54
CA ASP A 53 10.82 8.93 7.06
C ASP A 53 10.59 10.05 6.04
N ASP A 54 11.61 10.42 5.24
CA ASP A 54 11.47 11.35 4.12
C ASP A 54 10.47 10.82 3.08
N ILE A 55 10.65 9.57 2.65
CA ILE A 55 9.77 8.91 1.67
C ILE A 55 8.36 8.78 2.23
N ARG A 56 8.23 8.40 3.51
CA ARG A 56 6.96 8.30 4.22
C ARG A 56 6.24 9.64 4.29
N LEU A 57 6.94 10.74 4.49
CA LEU A 57 6.36 12.08 4.52
C LEU A 57 5.77 12.46 3.16
N ILE A 58 6.50 12.21 2.08
CA ILE A 58 6.04 12.47 0.71
C ILE A 58 4.82 11.59 0.38
N PHE A 59 4.89 10.31 0.72
CA PHE A 59 3.78 9.37 0.56
C PHE A 59 2.53 9.85 1.29
N LYS A 60 2.65 10.25 2.57
CA LYS A 60 1.50 10.70 3.37
C LYS A 60 0.85 11.95 2.77
N LYS A 61 1.64 12.92 2.31
CA LYS A 61 1.12 14.13 1.64
C LYS A 61 0.31 13.77 0.38
N LYS A 62 0.85 12.90 -0.48
CA LYS A 62 0.17 12.50 -1.72
C LYS A 62 -1.07 11.64 -1.44
N PHE A 63 -0.97 10.71 -0.48
CA PHE A 63 -2.08 9.87 -0.07
C PHE A 63 -3.25 10.70 0.48
N ASN A 64 -2.99 11.62 1.42
CA ASN A 64 -4.04 12.48 1.98
C ASN A 64 -4.71 13.35 0.92
N SER A 65 -3.93 13.91 -0.03
CA SER A 65 -4.49 14.66 -1.15
C SER A 65 -5.40 13.81 -2.04
N ASN A 66 -5.06 12.54 -2.25
CA ASN A 66 -5.87 11.63 -3.05
C ASN A 66 -7.16 11.23 -2.30
N VAL A 67 -7.08 10.99 -0.98
CA VAL A 67 -8.26 10.70 -0.16
C VAL A 67 -9.24 11.88 -0.18
N ALA A 68 -8.75 13.10 0.05
CA ALA A 68 -9.59 14.30 0.00
C ALA A 68 -10.24 14.52 -1.37
N PHE A 69 -9.53 14.19 -2.46
CA PHE A 69 -10.09 14.26 -3.81
C PHE A 69 -11.20 13.22 -4.03
N LEU A 70 -11.01 11.98 -3.55
CA LEU A 70 -12.02 10.92 -3.67
C LEU A 70 -13.26 11.22 -2.82
N GLU A 71 -13.09 11.77 -1.63
CA GLU A 71 -14.19 12.19 -0.75
C GLU A 71 -15.07 13.25 -1.44
N LYS A 72 -14.44 14.26 -2.06
CA LYS A 72 -15.15 15.27 -2.85
C LYS A 72 -15.93 14.68 -4.02
N ILE A 73 -15.39 13.68 -4.74
CA ILE A 73 -16.11 13.01 -5.83
C ILE A 73 -17.30 12.22 -5.28
N LYS A 74 -17.15 11.57 -4.12
CA LYS A 74 -18.22 10.79 -3.49
C LYS A 74 -19.38 11.69 -3.08
N GLU A 75 -19.11 12.85 -2.49
CA GLU A 75 -20.14 13.84 -2.14
C GLU A 75 -20.88 14.34 -3.38
N GLN A 76 -20.17 14.66 -4.48
CA GLN A 76 -20.82 15.09 -5.72
C GLN A 76 -21.73 14.03 -6.34
N MET A 77 -21.34 12.75 -6.28
CA MET A 77 -22.19 11.65 -6.77
C MET A 77 -23.41 11.43 -5.88
N GLU A 78 -23.34 11.72 -4.57
CA GLU A 78 -24.48 11.61 -3.64
C GLU A 78 -25.43 12.81 -3.73
N GLU A 79 -24.97 13.97 -4.19
CA GLU A 79 -25.81 15.16 -4.43
C GLU A 79 -26.54 15.16 -5.79
N GLU A 80 -26.07 14.37 -6.76
CA GLU A 80 -26.68 14.24 -8.10
C GLU A 80 -27.77 13.13 -8.18
N ASP A 81 -28.02 12.38 -7.10
CA ASP A 81 -29.15 11.43 -6.92
C ASP A 81 -30.36 12.09 -6.22
#